data_AF-A0A3N5G510-F1
#
_entry.id   AF-A0A3N5G510-F1
#
_cell.length_a   1.000
_cell.length_b   1.000
_cell.length_c   1.000
_cell.angle_alpha   90.00
_cell.angle_beta   90.00
_cell.angle_gamma   90.00
#
_symmetry.space_group_name_H-M   'P 1'
#
loop_
_entity.id
_entity.type
_entity.pdbx_description
1 polymer ?
#
loop_
_entity_poly.entity_id
_entity_poly.type
_entity_poly.pdbx_seq_one_letter_code
_entity_poly.pdbx_strand_id
1 'polypeptide(L)' 'MLYLVDASVFVFRAYYSVPIEIADPDGNPVNALHGFARFLGDLIEKYAPVHMA' A
#
# COMPACT_ATOMS: atom_id res chain seq x y z
N MET A 1 13.71 15.77 -3.82
CA MET A 1 12.69 15.23 -4.75
C MET A 1 11.39 15.14 -3.97
N LEU A 2 10.26 15.54 -4.56
CA LEU A 2 8.96 15.53 -3.90
C LEU A 2 8.08 14.47 -4.57
N TYR A 3 7.48 13.60 -3.78
CA TYR A 3 6.49 12.62 -4.22
C TYR A 3 5.12 13.02 -3.71
N LEU A 4 4.17 13.18 -4.63
CA LEU A 4 2.75 13.35 -4.31
C LEU A 4 2.05 12.05 -4.72
N VAL A 5 1.52 11.34 -3.72
CA VAL A 5 0.87 10.04 -3.92
C VAL A 5 -0.63 10.23 -3.74
N ASP A 6 -1.42 9.89 -4.76
CA ASP A 6 -2.85 9.73 -4.60
C ASP A 6 -3.12 8.36 -3.96
N ALA A 7 -3.41 8.35 -2.66
CA ALA A 7 -3.63 7.12 -1.91
C ALA A 7 -4.77 6.27 -2.50
N SER A 8 -5.87 6.90 -2.94
CA SER A 8 -7.05 6.19 -3.43
C SER A 8 -6.71 5.32 -4.63
N VAL A 9 -5.98 5.86 -5.60
CA VAL A 9 -5.57 5.12 -6.80
C VAL A 9 -4.77 3.86 -6.44
N PHE A 10 -3.84 3.96 -5.49
CA PHE A 10 -2.99 2.83 -5.10
C PHE A 10 -3.73 1.83 -4.19
N VAL A 11 -4.68 2.28 -3.37
CA VAL A 11 -5.57 1.40 -2.60
C VAL A 11 -6.45 0.58 -3.54
N PHE A 12 -7.09 1.20 -4.53
CA PHE A 12 -7.90 0.48 -5.52
C PHE A 12 -7.04 -0.47 -6.35
N ARG A 13 -5.86 -0.03 -6.78
CA ARG A 13 -4.93 -0.90 -7.50
C ARG A 13 -4.59 -2.13 -6.68
N ALA A 14 -4.23 -1.96 -5.41
CA ALA A 14 -3.94 -3.07 -4.50
C ALA A 14 -5.15 -4.00 -4.32
N TYR A 15 -6.35 -3.43 -4.14
CA TYR A 15 -7.59 -4.21 -3.99
C TYR A 15 -7.84 -5.15 -5.18
N TYR A 16 -7.57 -4.71 -6.41
CA TYR A 16 -7.80 -5.51 -7.62
C TYR A 16 -6.59 -6.33 -8.09
N SER A 17 -5.39 -6.10 -7.56
CA SER A 17 -4.16 -6.78 -8.00
C SER A 17 -3.56 -7.73 -6.97
N VAL A 18 -3.91 -7.58 -5.69
CA VAL A 18 -3.40 -8.44 -4.61
C VAL A 18 -4.43 -9.55 -4.32
N PRO A 19 -3.99 -10.82 -4.21
CA PRO A 19 -4.90 -11.94 -3.93
C PRO A 19 -5.76 -11.71 -2.68
N ILE A 20 -7.05 -12.01 -2.77
CA ILE A 20 -8.03 -11.74 -1.71
C ILE A 20 -7.86 -12.68 -0.50
N GLU A 21 -7.13 -13.77 -0.68
CA GLU A 21 -6.75 -14.73 0.36
C GLU A 21 -5.82 -14.12 1.41
N ILE A 22 -5.23 -12.94 1.13
CA ILE A 22 -4.56 -12.15 2.16
C ILE A 22 -5.63 -11.56 3.07
N ALA A 23 -5.85 -12.24 4.20
CA ALA A 23 -6.84 -11.91 5.20
C ALA A 23 -6.22 -11.77 6.60
N ASP A 24 -6.93 -11.08 7.50
CA ASP A 24 -6.62 -11.04 8.93
C ASP A 24 -7.01 -12.37 9.63
N PRO A 25 -6.71 -12.54 10.94
CA PRO A 25 -7.06 -13.75 11.68
C PRO A 25 -8.57 -14.05 11.77
N ASP A 26 -9.42 -13.05 11.58
CA ASP A 26 -10.89 -13.21 11.59
C ASP A 26 -11.44 -13.52 10.19
N GLY A 27 -10.57 -13.58 9.17
CA GLY A 27 -10.93 -13.88 7.78
C GLY A 27 -11.38 -12.66 6.97
N ASN A 28 -11.22 -11.43 7.48
CA ASN A 28 -11.52 -10.24 6.70
C ASN A 28 -10.43 -10.00 5.65
N PRO A 29 -10.77 -9.73 4.39
CA PRO A 29 -9.77 -9.40 3.37
C PRO A 29 -9.00 -8.12 3.74
N VAL A 30 -7.68 -8.21 3.74
CA VAL A 30 -6.77 -7.08 3.97
C VAL A 30 -5.80 -6.88 2.80
N ASN A 31 -6.09 -7.49 1.65
CA ASN A 31 -5.28 -7.44 0.43
C ASN A 31 -4.97 -6.00 -0.04
N ALA A 32 -5.96 -5.09 0.02
CA ALA A 32 -5.75 -3.69 -0.32
C ALA A 32 -4.82 -2.97 0.67
N LEU A 33 -5.01 -3.20 1.97
CA LEU A 33 -4.14 -2.65 3.02
C LEU A 33 -2.71 -3.16 2.85
N HIS A 34 -2.54 -4.47 2.70
CA HIS A 34 -1.25 -5.11 2.54
C HIS A 34 -0.52 -4.59 1.28
N GLY A 35 -1.20 -4.53 0.14
CA GLY A 35 -0.61 -4.05 -1.11
C GLY A 35 -0.22 -2.57 -1.06
N PHE A 36 -1.06 -1.71 -0.48
CA PHE A 36 -0.76 -0.29 -0.34
C PHE A 36 0.41 -0.05 0.63
N ALA A 37 0.42 -0.73 1.79
CA ALA A 37 1.50 -0.64 2.76
C ALA A 37 2.84 -1.13 2.17
N ARG A 38 2.82 -2.22 1.39
CA ARG A 38 4.00 -2.72 0.67
C ARG A 38 4.56 -1.66 -0.28
N PHE A 39 3.70 -1.07 -1.12
CA PHE A 39 4.11 0.00 -2.03
C PHE A 39 4.73 1.19 -1.29
N LEU A 40 4.12 1.62 -0.17
CA LEU A 40 4.64 2.73 0.61
C LEU A 40 6.00 2.39 1.24
N GLY A 41 6.17 1.17 1.76
CA GLY A 41 7.44 0.66 2.27
C GLY A 41 8.53 0.67 1.21
N ASP A 42 8.26 0.11 0.03
CA ASP A 42 9.20 0.11 -1.10
C ASP A 42 9.58 1.54 -1.53
N LEU A 43 8.63 2.49 -1.48
CA LEU A 43 8.87 3.90 -1.79
C LEU A 43 9.79 4.56 -0.76
N ILE A 44 9.55 4.32 0.53
CA ILE A 44 10.35 4.86 1.64
C ILE A 44 11.77 4.29 1.58
N GLU A 45 11.92 2.97 1.41
CA GLU A 45 13.23 2.33 1.32
C GLU A 45 14.04 2.84 0.13
N LYS A 46 13.38 3.03 -1.02
CA LYS A 46 14.06 3.46 -2.25
C LYS A 46 14.50 4.92 -2.23
N TYR A 47 13.71 5.81 -1.63
CA TYR A 47 13.93 7.25 -1.74
C TYR A 47 14.29 7.94 -0.43
N ALA A 48 14.19 7.23 0.71
CA ALA A 48 14.51 7.71 2.05
C ALA A 48 13.97 9.14 2.32
N PRO A 49 12.65 9.37 2.18
CA PRO A 49 12.08 10.68 2.42
C PRO A 49 12.29 11.10 3.88
N VAL A 50 12.69 12.34 4.09
CA VAL A 50 12.90 12.92 5.43
C VAL A 50 11.60 13.44 6.07
N HIS A 51 10.52 13.56 5.28
CA HIS A 51 9.21 14.02 5.73
C HIS A 51 8.10 13.26 5.00
N MET A 52 7.03 12.95 5.72
CA MET A 52 5.77 12.39 5.21
C MET A 52 4.61 13.06 5.95
N ALA A 53 3.48 13.27 5.27
CA ALA A 53 2.27 13.90 5.79
C ALA A 53 1.02 13.24 5.22
#